data_AF-D7MQS9-F1
#
_entry.id   AF-D7MQS9-F1
#
_cell.length_a   1.000
_cell.length_b   1.000
_cell.length_c   1.000
_cell.angle_alpha   90.00
_cell.angle_beta   90.00
_cell.angle_gamma   90.00
#
_symmetry.space_group_name_H-M   'P 1'
#
loop_
_entity.id
_entity.type
_entity.pdbx_description
1 polymer ?
#
loop_
_entity_poly.entity_id
_entity_poly.type
_entity_poly.pdbx_seq_one_letter_code
_entity_poly.pdbx_strand_id
1 'polypeptide(L)' 'MEEKPLGKGLDSGIYKFSWFVLGHAEAVLYVSFIPDGKQLASGLGNTIVRLLDLKSETPLFTFKC' A
#
# COMPACT_ATOMS: atom_id res chain seq x y z
N MET A 1 -30.93 -11.34 -24.79
CA MET A 1 -30.25 -10.12 -25.25
C MET A 1 -28.88 -10.13 -24.61
N GLU A 2 -27.88 -10.23 -25.45
CA GLU A 2 -26.47 -10.38 -25.08
C GLU A 2 -25.91 -8.98 -24.73
N GLU A 3 -25.50 -8.80 -23.48
CA GLU A 3 -24.86 -7.57 -23.01
C GLU A 3 -23.46 -7.49 -23.64
N LYS A 4 -23.31 -6.62 -24.63
CA LYS A 4 -22.09 -6.42 -25.40
C LYS A 4 -21.01 -5.80 -24.49
N PRO A 5 -19.83 -6.40 -24.31
CA PRO A 5 -18.79 -5.78 -23.50
C PRO A 5 -18.30 -4.51 -24.21
N LEU A 6 -18.43 -3.38 -23.52
CA LEU A 6 -18.04 -2.06 -24.02
C LEU A 6 -16.52 -2.05 -24.26
N GLY A 7 -16.16 -1.72 -25.50
CA GLY A 7 -14.80 -1.80 -26.03
C GLY A 7 -13.77 -0.98 -25.26
N LYS A 8 -12.52 -1.43 -25.38
CA LYS A 8 -11.31 -0.83 -24.82
C LYS A 8 -11.19 0.65 -25.19
N GLY A 9 -10.94 1.51 -24.19
CA GLY A 9 -10.59 2.92 -24.34
C GLY A 9 -9.44 3.27 -23.39
N LEU A 10 -8.39 3.84 -23.95
CA LEU A 10 -7.10 4.17 -23.35
C LEU A 10 -7.22 5.45 -22.47
N ASP A 11 -6.82 5.33 -21.21
CA ASP A 11 -6.02 6.27 -20.41
C ASP A 11 -6.49 7.71 -20.19
N SER A 12 -7.59 7.89 -19.44
CA SER A 12 -7.79 9.12 -18.65
C SER A 12 -7.25 8.88 -17.23
N GLY A 13 -6.16 9.56 -16.86
CA GLY A 13 -5.41 9.38 -15.60
C GLY A 13 -6.20 9.67 -14.33
N ILE A 14 -7.06 8.74 -13.94
CA ILE A 14 -7.71 8.73 -12.64
C ILE A 14 -6.75 8.02 -11.69
N TYR A 15 -6.09 8.79 -10.82
CA TYR A 15 -5.33 8.21 -9.70
C TYR A 15 -6.32 7.48 -8.79
N LYS A 16 -6.37 6.15 -8.92
CA LYS A 16 -7.18 5.29 -8.07
C LYS A 16 -6.35 4.90 -6.85
N PHE A 17 -6.81 5.34 -5.69
CA PHE A 17 -6.27 4.87 -4.43
C PHE A 17 -6.87 3.50 -4.10
N SER A 18 -6.03 2.47 -3.91
CA SER A 18 -6.50 1.11 -3.60
C SER A 18 -6.62 0.87 -2.10
N TRP A 19 -5.63 1.27 -1.30
CA TRP A 19 -5.60 0.95 0.13
C TRP A 19 -4.80 1.92 1.00
N PHE A 20 -5.32 2.22 2.21
CA PHE A 20 -4.67 3.03 3.25
C PHE A 20 -4.59 2.23 4.55
N VAL A 21 -3.46 2.31 5.25
CA VAL A 21 -3.24 1.54 6.48
C VAL A 21 -3.16 2.49 7.67
N LEU A 22 -4.10 2.36 8.58
CA LEU A 22 -4.12 3.15 9.82
C LEU A 22 -3.18 2.56 10.86
N GLY A 23 -2.57 3.45 11.65
CA GLY A 23 -1.96 3.09 12.93
C GLY A 23 -0.51 3.54 13.15
N HIS A 24 0.08 4.27 12.22
CA HIS A 24 1.13 5.22 12.64
C HIS A 24 0.43 6.37 13.36
N ALA A 25 0.85 6.64 14.61
CA ALA A 25 0.29 7.72 15.42
C ALA A 25 0.82 9.11 15.01
N GLU A 26 1.88 9.13 14.21
CA GLU A 26 2.58 10.33 13.74
C GLU A 26 2.91 10.21 12.25
N ALA A 27 3.54 11.25 11.70
CA ALA A 27 3.94 11.30 10.30
C ALA A 27 4.92 10.18 9.93
N VAL A 28 4.63 9.48 8.83
CA VAL A 28 5.54 8.49 8.26
C VAL A 28 6.68 9.23 7.57
N LEU A 29 7.91 9.03 8.04
CA LEU A 29 9.09 9.70 7.50
C LEU A 29 9.82 8.88 6.44
N TYR A 30 9.65 7.55 6.47
CA TYR A 30 10.34 6.63 5.59
C TYR A 30 9.38 5.56 5.05
N VAL A 31 9.52 5.26 3.77
CA VAL A 31 8.85 4.15 3.09
C VAL A 31 9.84 3.44 2.17
N SER A 32 9.83 2.11 2.17
CA SER A 32 10.71 1.31 1.32
C SER A 32 10.03 0.00 0.92
N PHE A 33 10.09 -0.33 -0.36
CA PHE A 33 9.64 -1.61 -0.88
C PHE A 33 10.73 -2.66 -0.69
N ILE A 34 10.32 -3.86 -0.27
CA ILE A 34 11.22 -5.01 -0.36
C ILE A 34 11.42 -5.32 -1.86
N PRO A 35 12.64 -5.68 -2.31
CA PRO A 35 12.92 -5.92 -3.73
C PRO A 35 12.03 -6.97 -4.40
N ASP A 36 11.45 -7.89 -3.62
CA ASP A 36 10.52 -8.90 -4.12
C ASP A 36 9.12 -8.36 -4.43
N GLY A 37 8.85 -7.10 -4.09
CA GLY A 37 7.58 -6.40 -4.35
C GLY A 37 6.40 -6.93 -3.54
N LYS A 38 6.62 -7.83 -2.59
CA LYS A 38 5.53 -8.42 -1.79
C LYS A 38 5.23 -7.61 -0.55
N GLN A 39 6.23 -6.88 -0.06
CA GLN A 39 6.14 -6.22 1.23
C GLN A 39 6.61 -4.77 1.15
N LEU A 40 6.04 -3.96 2.05
CA LEU A 40 6.39 -2.56 2.24
C LEU A 40 6.77 -2.32 3.70
N ALA A 41 7.93 -1.73 3.92
CA ALA A 41 8.31 -1.20 5.21
C ALA A 41 7.95 0.29 5.28
N SER A 42 7.32 0.71 6.37
CA SER A 42 7.01 2.11 6.67
C SER A 42 7.47 2.44 8.08
N GLY A 43 8.10 3.60 8.28
CA GLY A 43 8.74 3.92 9.55
C GLY A 43 8.62 5.39 9.94
N LEU A 44 8.43 5.59 11.24
CA LEU A 44 8.74 6.83 11.95
C LEU A 44 10.20 6.76 12.41
N GLY A 45 10.91 7.88 12.34
CA GLY A 45 12.36 7.93 12.64
C GLY A 45 12.76 7.47 14.05
N ASN A 46 11.81 7.37 14.99
CA ASN A 46 12.14 7.34 16.40
C ASN A 46 11.47 6.22 17.19
N THR A 47 10.47 5.49 16.65
CA THR A 47 9.61 4.70 17.56
C THR A 47 8.93 3.48 16.96
N ILE A 48 8.46 3.53 15.71
CA ILE A 48 7.66 2.44 15.15
C ILE A 48 8.02 2.22 13.68
N VAL A 49 8.34 0.97 13.34
CA VAL A 49 8.43 0.49 11.97
C VAL A 49 7.35 -0.57 11.76
N ARG A 50 6.64 -0.50 10.64
CA ARG A 50 5.62 -1.47 10.25
C ARG A 50 6.01 -2.15 8.96
N LEU A 51 5.85 -3.46 8.94
CA LEU A 51 5.97 -4.27 7.73
C LEU A 51 4.56 -4.65 7.27
N LEU A 52 4.29 -4.42 5.99
CA LEU A 52 2.99 -4.66 5.38
C LEU A 52 3.13 -5.69 4.28
N ASP A 53 2.17 -6.59 4.17
CA ASP A 53 1.98 -7.45 3.00
C ASP A 53 1.08 -6.74 2.00
N LEU A 54 1.58 -6.53 0.78
CA LEU A 54 0.87 -5.83 -0.28
C LEU A 54 -0.21 -6.69 -0.92
N LYS A 55 -0.17 -8.01 -0.77
CA LYS A 55 -1.18 -8.91 -1.34
C LYS A 55 -2.44 -8.99 -0.50
N SER A 56 -2.27 -9.13 0.81
CA SER A 56 -3.38 -9.15 1.76
C SER A 56 -3.81 -7.76 2.23
N GLU A 57 -3.01 -6.73 1.95
CA GLU A 57 -3.24 -5.36 2.41
C GLU A 57 -3.24 -5.24 3.96
N THR A 58 -2.52 -6.14 4.64
CA THR A 58 -2.48 -6.20 6.11
C THR A 58 -1.09 -5.96 6.70
N PRO A 59 -1.00 -5.40 7.92
CA PRO A 59 0.27 -5.30 8.64
C PRO A 59 0.72 -6.69 9.11
N LEU A 60 1.92 -7.08 8.72
CA LEU A 60 2.58 -8.32 9.16
C LEU A 60 3.21 -8.15 10.53
N PHE A 61 3.98 -7.08 10.71
CA PHE A 61 4.76 -6.86 11.94
C PHE A 61 4.81 -5.39 12.32
N THR A 62 4.85 -5.15 13.63
CA THR A 62 5.13 -3.84 14.20
C THR A 62 6.37 -3.96 15.07
N PHE A 63 7.43 -3.26 14.68
CA PHE A 63 8.68 -3.17 15.41
C PHE A 63 8.67 -1.89 16.23
N LYS A 64 9.09 -1.99 17.49
CA LYS A 64 9.33 -0.86 18.38
C LYS A 64 10.82 -0.91 18.77
N CYS A 65 11.46 0.25 18.77
CA CYS A 65 12.80 0.40 19.34
C CYS A 65 12.71 0.56 20.86
#